data_AF-A0A1R4JGW4-F1
#
_entry.id   AF-A0A1R4JGW4-F1
#
_cell.length_a   1.000
_cell.length_b   1.000
_cell.length_c   1.000
_cell.angle_alpha   90.00
_cell.angle_beta   90.00
_cell.angle_gamma   90.00
#
_symmetry.space_group_name_H-M   'P 1'
#
loop_
_entity.id
_entity.type
_entity.pdbx_description
1 polymer ?
#
loop_
_entity_poly.entity_id
_entity_poly.type
_entity_poly.pdbx_seq_one_letter_code
_entity_poly.pdbx_strand_id
1 'polypeptide(L)'
;MSAAPGGRRTARDDRRRQTLGAVARAELARLIARGGLLGGLVTAVAVALLLGWAMTGLLALGEAETPEFAAPTTAGAEAALSVLAVVLAVVLAVGAARDTGTGLLESSLALVPRRGRLLTARWLGVVLVAAVAAIVVFVVVQLLGVVLRPLASTDIGTVLAVGVIGVAGIVLIALIAAGAGTASGRPVVAILVVGVLLLVVPVAFSIVAVSVPSWLADVLTTLADATPMPLFTAAVNATNLTVSGPGACLLPLLGLAAWSAVALLLAVLALRRR
;
A
#
# COMPACT_ATOMS: atom_id res chain seq x y z
N MET A 1 -38.87 -47.60 18.36
CA MET A 1 -38.28 -46.54 17.51
C MET A 1 -36.91 -46.20 18.07
N SER A 2 -35.84 -46.64 17.39
CA SER A 2 -34.45 -46.53 17.84
C SER A 2 -33.80 -45.30 17.20
N ALA A 3 -33.36 -44.35 18.02
CA ALA A 3 -32.64 -43.16 17.56
C ALA A 3 -31.18 -43.53 17.26
N ALA A 4 -30.79 -43.46 15.99
CA ALA A 4 -29.43 -43.77 15.56
C ALA A 4 -28.41 -42.76 16.13
N PRO A 5 -27.36 -43.19 16.84
CA PRO A 5 -26.31 -42.32 17.34
C PRO A 5 -25.27 -42.07 16.23
N GLY A 6 -25.61 -41.21 15.26
CA GLY A 6 -24.83 -41.03 14.03
C GLY A 6 -24.09 -39.70 13.83
N GLY A 7 -24.02 -38.80 14.83
CA GLY A 7 -23.70 -37.38 14.54
C GLY A 7 -22.33 -36.83 14.96
N ARG A 8 -21.47 -37.55 15.70
CA ARG A 8 -20.32 -36.91 16.39
C ARG A 8 -18.95 -37.02 15.68
N ARG A 9 -18.83 -37.78 14.59
CA ARG A 9 -17.52 -37.99 13.92
C ARG A 9 -17.15 -36.96 12.86
N THR A 10 -18.10 -36.21 12.28
CA THR A 10 -17.83 -35.28 11.16
C THR A 10 -17.17 -33.96 11.61
N ALA A 11 -17.57 -33.39 12.75
CA ALA A 11 -17.06 -32.09 13.20
C ALA A 11 -15.56 -32.08 13.57
N ARG A 12 -14.95 -33.25 13.84
CA ARG A 12 -13.52 -33.36 14.15
C ARG A 12 -12.65 -33.41 12.89
N ASP A 13 -13.17 -33.93 11.79
CA ASP A 13 -12.46 -33.99 10.51
C ASP A 13 -12.49 -32.65 9.77
N ASP A 14 -13.57 -31.87 9.89
CA ASP A 14 -13.64 -30.53 9.27
C ASP A 14 -12.65 -29.53 9.91
N ARG A 15 -12.38 -29.64 11.22
CA ARG A 15 -11.37 -28.81 11.91
C ARG A 15 -9.94 -29.11 11.45
N ARG A 16 -9.66 -30.29 10.90
CA ARG A 16 -8.34 -30.66 10.37
C ARG A 16 -8.07 -30.11 8.96
N ARG A 17 -9.09 -29.60 8.24
CA ARG A 17 -8.96 -29.14 6.85
C ARG A 17 -8.85 -27.63 6.65
N GLN A 18 -8.98 -26.81 7.69
CA GLN A 18 -8.86 -25.35 7.55
C GLN A 18 -7.38 -24.92 7.49
N THR A 19 -6.81 -24.96 6.29
CA THR A 19 -5.46 -24.47 6.00
C THR A 19 -5.44 -22.94 5.83
N LEU A 20 -4.31 -22.30 6.14
CA LEU A 20 -4.14 -20.85 5.94
C LEU A 20 -4.39 -20.44 4.49
N GLY A 21 -3.97 -21.26 3.53
CA GLY A 21 -4.19 -21.00 2.11
C GLY A 21 -5.67 -20.98 1.73
N ALA A 22 -6.49 -21.89 2.28
CA ALA A 22 -7.93 -21.89 2.03
C ALA A 22 -8.60 -20.62 2.57
N VAL A 23 -8.20 -20.16 3.76
CA VAL A 23 -8.72 -18.92 4.36
C VAL A 23 -8.27 -17.69 3.58
N ALA A 24 -6.98 -17.62 3.21
CA ALA A 24 -6.44 -16.50 2.41
C ALA A 24 -7.12 -16.42 1.03
N ARG A 25 -7.36 -17.57 0.37
CA ARG A 25 -8.09 -17.62 -0.90
C ARG A 25 -9.53 -17.15 -0.75
N ALA A 26 -10.22 -17.54 0.32
CA ALA A 26 -11.59 -17.11 0.58
C ALA A 26 -11.66 -15.60 0.85
N GLU A 27 -10.74 -15.06 1.66
CA GLU A 27 -10.63 -13.61 1.89
C GLU A 27 -10.31 -12.85 0.60
N LEU A 28 -9.38 -13.35 -0.21
CA LEU A 28 -9.06 -12.75 -1.50
C LEU A 28 -10.27 -12.73 -2.44
N ALA A 29 -11.00 -13.84 -2.54
CA ALA A 29 -12.23 -13.92 -3.34
C ALA A 29 -13.28 -12.92 -2.84
N ARG A 30 -13.40 -12.73 -1.52
CA ARG A 30 -14.28 -11.73 -0.92
C ARG A 30 -13.85 -10.30 -1.23
N LEU A 31 -12.55 -9.99 -1.14
CA LEU A 31 -12.03 -8.64 -1.47
C LEU A 31 -12.30 -8.28 -2.94
N ILE A 32 -12.24 -9.26 -3.84
CA ILE A 32 -12.43 -9.09 -5.29
C ILE A 32 -13.92 -9.18 -5.70
N ALA A 33 -14.82 -9.69 -4.84
CA ALA A 33 -16.23 -9.82 -5.16
C ALA A 33 -16.94 -8.46 -5.39
N ARG A 34 -18.07 -8.49 -6.13
CA ARG A 34 -18.92 -7.31 -6.37
C ARG A 34 -19.40 -6.74 -5.03
N GLY A 35 -19.19 -5.44 -4.82
CA GLY A 35 -19.49 -4.76 -3.55
C GLY A 35 -18.36 -4.79 -2.51
N GLY A 36 -17.26 -5.50 -2.79
CA GLY A 36 -16.01 -5.48 -2.04
C GLY A 36 -15.10 -4.32 -2.44
N LEU A 37 -13.80 -4.58 -2.60
CA LEU A 37 -12.78 -3.59 -2.95
C LEU A 37 -12.62 -3.36 -4.46
N LEU A 38 -13.20 -4.24 -5.30
CA LEU A 38 -12.94 -4.24 -6.73
C LEU A 38 -13.17 -2.89 -7.42
N GLY A 39 -14.28 -2.22 -7.12
CA GLY A 39 -14.59 -0.91 -7.71
C GLY A 39 -13.52 0.14 -7.36
N GLY A 40 -13.14 0.21 -6.09
CA GLY A 40 -12.08 1.10 -5.61
C GLY A 40 -10.70 0.75 -6.20
N LEU A 41 -10.39 -0.54 -6.32
CA LEU A 41 -9.14 -1.03 -6.90
C LEU A 41 -9.02 -0.64 -8.38
N VAL A 42 -10.09 -0.85 -9.16
CA VAL A 42 -10.15 -0.47 -10.57
C VAL A 42 -9.98 1.04 -10.72
N THR A 43 -10.66 1.84 -9.89
CA THR A 43 -10.48 3.30 -9.92
C THR A 43 -9.06 3.73 -9.54
N ALA A 44 -8.44 3.10 -8.54
CA ALA A 44 -7.09 3.42 -8.12
C ALA A 44 -6.07 3.12 -9.23
N VAL A 45 -6.17 1.94 -9.84
CA VAL A 45 -5.32 1.53 -10.96
C VAL A 45 -5.54 2.46 -12.16
N ALA A 46 -6.79 2.75 -12.52
CA ALA A 46 -7.09 3.62 -13.66
C ALA A 46 -6.53 5.04 -13.46
N VAL A 47 -6.72 5.65 -12.29
CA VAL A 47 -6.19 6.99 -11.99
C VAL A 47 -4.67 7.00 -12.00
N ALA A 48 -4.02 5.98 -11.41
CA ALA A 48 -2.57 5.87 -11.42
C ALA A 48 -1.99 5.69 -12.83
N LEU A 49 -2.62 4.85 -13.67
CA LEU A 49 -2.23 4.67 -15.07
C LEU A 49 -2.38 5.96 -15.87
N LEU A 50 -3.52 6.64 -15.75
CA LEU A 50 -3.79 7.89 -16.47
C LEU A 50 -2.76 8.97 -16.12
N LEU A 51 -2.49 9.18 -14.83
CA LEU A 51 -1.52 10.17 -14.39
C LEU A 51 -0.08 9.78 -14.71
N GLY A 52 0.26 8.49 -14.59
CA GLY A 52 1.56 7.96 -15.00
C GLY A 52 1.83 8.17 -16.48
N TRP A 53 0.86 7.87 -17.34
CA TRP A 53 0.96 8.09 -18.77
C TRP A 53 1.05 9.57 -19.13
N ALA A 54 0.22 10.41 -18.52
CA ALA A 54 0.30 11.86 -18.71
C ALA A 54 1.69 12.39 -18.33
N MET A 55 2.24 11.96 -17.19
CA MET A 55 3.58 12.37 -16.75
C MET A 55 4.67 11.88 -17.70
N THR A 56 4.64 10.61 -18.11
CA THR A 56 5.62 10.06 -19.07
C THR A 56 5.56 10.82 -20.40
N GLY A 57 4.37 11.15 -20.89
CA GLY A 57 4.18 11.93 -22.12
C GLY A 57 4.72 13.36 -21.98
N LEU A 58 4.41 14.04 -20.87
CA LEU A 58 4.92 15.39 -20.59
C LEU A 58 6.45 15.43 -20.51
N LEU A 59 7.07 14.44 -19.86
CA LEU A 59 8.52 14.31 -19.79
C LEU A 59 9.13 14.08 -21.18
N ALA A 60 8.56 13.19 -21.98
CA ALA A 60 9.05 12.94 -23.34
C ALA A 60 8.94 14.18 -24.25
N LEU A 61 7.88 14.98 -24.10
CA LEU A 61 7.74 16.25 -24.82
C LEU A 61 8.78 17.29 -24.36
N GLY A 62 8.98 17.44 -23.05
CA GLY A 62 9.96 18.38 -22.50
C GLY A 62 11.41 18.05 -22.89
N GLU A 63 11.75 16.76 -22.98
CA GLU A 63 13.06 16.30 -23.44
C GLU A 63 13.30 16.58 -24.93
N ALA A 64 12.26 16.51 -25.76
CA ALA A 64 12.35 16.86 -27.16
C ALA A 64 12.64 18.36 -27.37
N GLU A 65 12.16 19.22 -26.47
CA GLU A 65 12.43 20.66 -26.50
C GLU A 65 13.78 21.02 -25.86
N THR A 66 14.16 20.34 -24.77
CA THR A 66 15.36 20.64 -23.98
C THR A 66 16.08 19.36 -23.52
N PRO A 67 17.02 18.83 -24.34
CA PRO A 67 17.70 17.55 -24.06
C PRO A 67 18.54 17.55 -22.78
N GLU A 68 18.97 18.73 -22.32
CA GLU A 68 19.77 18.89 -21.09
C GLU A 68 18.99 18.53 -19.82
N PHE A 69 17.65 18.45 -19.87
CA PHE A 69 16.78 18.08 -18.76
C PHE A 69 16.24 16.64 -18.87
N ALA A 70 17.00 15.74 -19.49
CA ALA A 70 16.64 14.32 -19.60
C ALA A 70 16.31 13.73 -18.22
N ALA A 71 15.04 13.40 -18.02
CA ALA A 71 14.54 12.82 -16.78
C ALA A 71 14.80 11.31 -16.78
N PRO A 72 14.94 10.67 -15.61
CA PRO A 72 15.02 9.23 -15.52
C PRO A 72 13.83 8.57 -16.25
N THR A 73 14.09 7.50 -16.99
CA THR A 73 13.05 6.76 -17.72
C THR A 73 11.98 6.18 -16.78
N THR A 74 12.28 6.05 -15.50
CA THR A 74 11.38 5.59 -14.41
C THR A 74 10.49 6.68 -13.82
N ALA A 75 10.76 7.96 -14.07
CA ALA A 75 10.07 9.06 -13.38
C ALA A 75 8.54 9.02 -13.54
N GLY A 76 8.04 8.63 -14.71
CA GLY A 76 6.60 8.43 -14.93
C GLY A 76 6.02 7.28 -14.10
N ALA A 77 6.76 6.18 -13.95
CA ALA A 77 6.36 5.06 -13.12
C ALA A 77 6.40 5.41 -11.62
N GLU A 78 7.39 6.18 -11.17
CA GLU A 78 7.49 6.69 -9.79
C GLU A 78 6.29 7.59 -9.43
N ALA A 79 5.90 8.48 -10.34
CA ALA A 79 4.71 9.30 -10.20
C ALA A 79 3.43 8.45 -10.15
N ALA A 80 3.30 7.47 -11.04
CA ALA A 80 2.16 6.55 -11.07
C ALA A 80 2.03 5.75 -9.77
N LEU A 81 3.14 5.23 -9.26
CA LEU A 81 3.19 4.49 -8.00
C LEU A 81 2.86 5.37 -6.80
N SER A 82 3.32 6.63 -6.79
CA SER A 82 2.95 7.62 -5.76
C SER A 82 1.45 7.90 -5.72
N VAL A 83 0.83 8.10 -6.88
CA VAL A 83 -0.61 8.25 -7.00
C VAL A 83 -1.34 6.99 -6.54
N LEU A 84 -0.88 5.82 -7.01
CA LEU A 84 -1.46 4.54 -6.63
C LEU A 84 -1.41 4.35 -5.12
N ALA A 85 -0.28 4.63 -4.47
CA ALA A 85 -0.10 4.50 -3.03
C ALA A 85 -1.17 5.29 -2.26
N VAL A 86 -1.42 6.54 -2.64
CA VAL A 86 -2.43 7.41 -1.99
C VAL A 86 -3.85 6.90 -2.23
N VAL A 87 -4.24 6.68 -3.48
CA VAL A 87 -5.63 6.28 -3.80
C VAL A 87 -5.95 4.90 -3.27
N LEU A 88 -5.02 3.95 -3.40
CA LEU A 88 -5.16 2.59 -2.87
C LEU A 88 -5.21 2.60 -1.34
N ALA A 89 -4.40 3.43 -0.66
CA ALA A 89 -4.46 3.58 0.79
C ALA A 89 -5.88 3.98 1.24
N VAL A 90 -6.49 4.98 0.59
CA VAL A 90 -7.86 5.41 0.92
C VAL A 90 -8.87 4.26 0.73
N VAL A 91 -8.81 3.57 -0.41
CA VAL A 91 -9.70 2.43 -0.72
C VAL A 91 -9.58 1.33 0.33
N LEU A 92 -8.35 0.95 0.69
CA LEU A 92 -8.09 -0.10 1.66
C LEU A 92 -8.48 0.30 3.09
N ALA A 93 -8.25 1.56 3.47
CA ALA A 93 -8.65 2.08 4.78
C ALA A 93 -10.17 2.07 4.95
N VAL A 94 -10.91 2.51 3.93
CA VAL A 94 -12.38 2.50 3.90
C VAL A 94 -12.92 1.07 3.98
N GLY A 95 -12.41 0.16 3.15
CA GLY A 95 -12.84 -1.24 3.17
C GLY A 95 -12.55 -1.91 4.51
N ALA A 96 -11.35 -1.68 5.06
CA ALA A 96 -10.97 -2.22 6.37
C ALA A 96 -11.88 -1.70 7.49
N ALA A 97 -12.17 -0.40 7.50
CA ALA A 97 -13.03 0.25 8.48
C ALA A 97 -14.51 -0.16 8.35
N ARG A 98 -15.01 -0.42 7.14
CA ARG A 98 -16.37 -0.90 6.91
C ARG A 98 -16.59 -2.29 7.49
N ASP A 99 -15.63 -3.18 7.29
CA ASP A 99 -15.69 -4.55 7.81
C ASP A 99 -15.70 -4.61 9.35
N THR A 100 -15.01 -3.67 10.00
CA THR A 100 -15.00 -3.55 11.47
C THR A 100 -16.19 -2.78 12.01
N GLY A 101 -16.69 -1.76 11.30
CA GLY A 101 -17.85 -0.98 11.71
C GLY A 101 -19.18 -1.73 11.60
N THR A 102 -19.28 -2.71 10.70
CA THR A 102 -20.48 -3.54 10.50
C THR A 102 -20.54 -4.78 11.39
N GLY A 103 -19.52 -5.04 12.21
CA GLY A 103 -19.42 -6.26 13.02
C GLY A 103 -19.15 -7.54 12.21
N LEU A 104 -19.00 -7.45 10.88
CA LEU A 104 -18.70 -8.61 10.04
C LEU A 104 -17.40 -9.30 10.46
N LEU A 105 -16.37 -8.52 10.80
CA LEU A 105 -15.11 -9.07 11.29
C LEU A 105 -15.28 -9.78 12.64
N GLU A 106 -16.07 -9.22 13.56
CA GLU A 106 -16.32 -9.82 14.87
C GLU A 106 -17.09 -11.15 14.74
N SER A 107 -18.11 -11.18 13.88
CA SER A 107 -18.85 -12.40 13.58
C SER A 107 -17.95 -13.51 12.98
N SER A 108 -17.03 -13.13 12.09
CA SER A 108 -16.07 -14.06 11.49
C SER A 108 -15.02 -14.55 12.49
N LEU A 109 -14.55 -13.68 13.39
CA LEU A 109 -13.63 -14.01 14.47
C LEU A 109 -14.27 -14.93 15.53
N ALA A 110 -15.58 -14.84 15.75
CA ALA A 110 -16.32 -15.71 16.66
C ALA A 110 -16.42 -17.15 16.11
N LEU A 111 -16.49 -17.31 14.79
CA LEU A 111 -16.63 -18.61 14.13
C LEU A 111 -15.29 -19.34 13.93
N VAL A 112 -14.15 -18.62 13.97
CA VAL A 112 -12.83 -19.20 13.72
C VAL A 112 -12.10 -19.50 15.04
N PRO A 113 -11.76 -20.77 15.34
CA PRO A 113 -11.14 -21.16 16.62
C PRO A 113 -9.72 -20.57 16.83
N ARG A 114 -9.08 -20.06 15.78
CA ARG A 114 -7.76 -19.41 15.84
C ARG A 114 -7.82 -18.01 15.23
N ARG A 115 -8.24 -17.02 16.02
CA ARG A 115 -8.37 -15.60 15.63
C ARG A 115 -7.15 -15.05 14.88
N GLY A 116 -5.95 -15.41 15.32
CA GLY A 116 -4.70 -14.96 14.68
C GLY A 116 -4.55 -15.41 13.22
N ARG A 117 -5.07 -16.59 12.85
CA ARG A 117 -5.00 -17.10 11.47
C ARG A 117 -5.86 -16.31 10.50
N LEU A 118 -7.02 -15.83 10.96
CA LEU A 118 -7.91 -15.01 10.14
C LEU A 118 -7.28 -13.63 9.87
N LEU A 119 -6.68 -13.03 10.91
CA LEU A 119 -5.99 -11.75 10.76
C LEU A 119 -4.79 -11.84 9.81
N THR A 120 -3.95 -12.87 9.96
CA THR A 120 -2.82 -13.06 9.04
C THR A 120 -3.27 -13.31 7.60
N ALA A 121 -4.33 -14.11 7.40
CA ALA A 121 -4.90 -14.34 6.07
C ALA A 121 -5.43 -13.04 5.44
N ARG A 122 -6.08 -12.18 6.24
CA ARG A 122 -6.57 -10.86 5.79
C ARG A 122 -5.43 -9.94 5.37
N TRP A 123 -4.37 -9.83 6.17
CA TRP A 123 -3.20 -9.02 5.83
C TRP A 123 -2.51 -9.55 4.57
N LEU A 124 -2.41 -10.87 4.42
CA LEU A 124 -1.86 -11.48 3.21
C LEU A 124 -2.71 -11.17 1.97
N GLY A 125 -4.03 -11.12 2.10
CA GLY A 125 -4.93 -10.66 1.04
C GLY A 125 -4.65 -9.21 0.62
N VAL A 126 -4.47 -8.30 1.60
CA VAL A 126 -4.09 -6.90 1.32
C VAL A 126 -2.74 -6.81 0.62
N VAL A 127 -1.73 -7.54 1.10
CA VAL A 127 -0.40 -7.62 0.49
C VAL A 127 -0.50 -8.07 -0.97
N LEU A 128 -1.23 -9.14 -1.25
CA LEU A 128 -1.36 -9.68 -2.60
C LEU A 128 -2.07 -8.69 -3.54
N VAL A 129 -3.18 -8.09 -3.10
CA VAL A 129 -3.94 -7.12 -3.91
C VAL A 129 -3.08 -5.88 -4.21
N ALA A 130 -2.39 -5.34 -3.21
CA ALA A 130 -1.53 -4.18 -3.38
C ALA A 130 -0.32 -4.48 -4.27
N ALA A 131 0.32 -5.63 -4.11
CA ALA A 131 1.44 -6.05 -4.93
C ALA A 131 1.03 -6.22 -6.40
N VAL A 132 -0.08 -6.89 -6.67
CA VAL A 132 -0.59 -7.08 -8.04
C VAL A 132 -0.94 -5.73 -8.68
N ALA A 133 -1.62 -4.85 -7.96
CA ALA A 133 -1.95 -3.52 -8.48
C ALA A 133 -0.68 -2.70 -8.80
N ALA A 134 0.30 -2.71 -7.90
CA ALA A 134 1.58 -2.03 -8.10
C ALA A 134 2.34 -2.59 -9.31
N ILE A 135 2.43 -3.91 -9.45
CA ILE A 135 3.08 -4.57 -10.60
C ILE A 135 2.40 -4.17 -11.91
N VAL A 136 1.07 -4.22 -11.96
CA VAL A 136 0.31 -3.86 -13.17
C VAL A 136 0.56 -2.40 -13.55
N VAL A 137 0.44 -1.47 -12.59
CA VAL A 137 0.67 -0.04 -12.84
C VAL A 137 2.12 0.21 -13.28
N PHE A 138 3.09 -0.34 -12.57
CA PHE A 138 4.50 -0.19 -12.89
C PHE A 138 4.82 -0.71 -14.29
N VAL A 139 4.44 -1.95 -14.61
CA VAL A 139 4.73 -2.58 -15.91
C VAL A 139 4.07 -1.80 -17.05
N VAL A 140 2.80 -1.42 -16.93
CA VAL A 140 2.07 -0.73 -18.01
C VAL A 140 2.63 0.68 -18.25
N VAL A 141 2.94 1.43 -17.20
CA VAL A 141 3.53 2.78 -17.35
C VAL A 141 4.96 2.68 -17.86
N GLN A 142 5.75 1.72 -17.37
CA GLN A 142 7.12 1.52 -17.82
C GLN A 142 7.17 1.08 -19.29
N LEU A 143 6.29 0.18 -19.74
CA LEU A 143 6.22 -0.22 -21.15
C LEU A 143 6.00 0.98 -22.08
N LEU A 144 5.10 1.90 -21.70
CA LEU A 144 4.92 3.16 -22.43
C LEU A 144 6.21 4.01 -22.41
N GLY A 145 6.85 4.11 -21.24
CA GLY A 145 8.14 4.79 -21.09
C GLY A 145 9.21 4.24 -22.03
N VAL A 146 9.33 2.92 -22.15
CA VAL A 146 10.28 2.25 -23.05
C VAL A 146 9.95 2.50 -24.53
N VAL A 147 8.67 2.53 -24.90
CA VAL A 147 8.24 2.83 -26.27
C VAL A 147 8.61 4.25 -26.67
N LEU A 148 8.44 5.21 -25.76
CA LEU A 148 8.76 6.62 -26.01
C LEU A 148 10.25 6.92 -25.89
N ARG A 149 10.96 6.21 -25.00
CA ARG A 149 12.37 6.41 -24.66
C ARG A 149 13.05 5.04 -24.53
N PRO A 150 13.63 4.49 -25.62
CA PRO A 150 14.25 3.18 -25.59
C PRO A 150 15.34 3.10 -24.51
N LEU A 151 15.29 2.03 -23.71
CA LEU A 151 16.24 1.84 -22.61
C LEU A 151 17.66 1.62 -23.15
N ALA A 152 18.63 2.34 -22.57
CA ALA A 152 20.01 1.91 -22.63
C ALA A 152 20.19 0.63 -21.80
N SER A 153 21.10 -0.26 -22.21
CA SER A 153 21.36 -1.52 -21.48
C SER A 153 21.79 -1.30 -20.03
N THR A 154 22.34 -0.12 -19.71
CA THR A 154 22.74 0.30 -18.37
C THR A 154 21.57 0.58 -17.43
N ASP A 155 20.37 0.83 -17.96
CA ASP A 155 19.24 1.35 -17.16
C ASP A 155 18.28 0.25 -16.69
N ILE A 156 18.39 -0.96 -17.25
CA ILE A 156 17.51 -2.09 -16.92
C ILE A 156 17.60 -2.43 -15.43
N GLY A 157 18.79 -2.39 -14.85
CA GLY A 157 18.99 -2.66 -13.42
C GLY A 157 18.24 -1.66 -12.54
N THR A 158 18.31 -0.37 -12.86
CA THR A 158 17.62 0.71 -12.16
C THR A 158 16.11 0.57 -12.27
N VAL A 159 15.59 0.29 -13.48
CA VAL A 159 14.15 0.06 -13.71
C VAL A 159 13.64 -1.11 -12.86
N LEU A 160 14.33 -2.24 -12.88
CA LEU A 160 13.93 -3.41 -12.08
C LEU A 160 13.98 -3.11 -10.58
N ALA A 161 15.02 -2.43 -10.11
CA ALA A 161 15.16 -2.06 -8.71
C ALA A 161 14.02 -1.12 -8.26
N VAL A 162 13.71 -0.07 -9.02
CA VAL A 162 12.59 0.85 -8.76
C VAL A 162 11.26 0.09 -8.75
N GLY A 163 11.06 -0.85 -9.67
CA GLY A 163 9.87 -1.70 -9.69
C GLY A 163 9.72 -2.54 -8.42
N VAL A 164 10.77 -3.23 -8.00
CA VAL A 164 10.75 -4.06 -6.77
C VAL A 164 10.55 -3.19 -5.52
N ILE A 165 11.29 -2.10 -5.41
CA ILE A 165 11.20 -1.16 -4.28
C ILE A 165 9.81 -0.51 -4.23
N GLY A 166 9.28 -0.09 -5.38
CA GLY A 166 7.94 0.48 -5.52
C GLY A 166 6.85 -0.49 -5.09
N VAL A 167 6.91 -1.74 -5.54
CA VAL A 167 5.96 -2.79 -5.10
C VAL A 167 6.05 -3.00 -3.59
N ALA A 168 7.25 -3.10 -3.02
CA ALA A 168 7.44 -3.24 -1.58
C ALA A 168 6.87 -2.04 -0.81
N GLY A 169 7.17 -0.82 -1.26
CA GLY A 169 6.67 0.43 -0.67
C GLY A 169 5.14 0.53 -0.68
N ILE A 170 4.50 0.19 -1.81
CA ILE A 170 3.03 0.21 -1.93
C ILE A 170 2.40 -0.84 -1.01
N VAL A 171 2.99 -2.03 -0.90
CA VAL A 171 2.52 -3.05 0.05
C VAL A 171 2.57 -2.53 1.49
N LEU A 172 3.65 -1.83 1.88
CA LEU A 172 3.78 -1.26 3.22
C LEU A 172 2.76 -0.15 3.47
N ILE A 173 2.56 0.76 2.52
CA ILE A 173 1.51 1.80 2.59
C ILE A 173 0.11 1.18 2.68
N ALA A 174 -0.16 0.14 1.89
CA ALA A 174 -1.41 -0.61 1.94
C ALA A 174 -1.66 -1.23 3.31
N LEU A 175 -0.62 -1.80 3.94
CA LEU A 175 -0.70 -2.34 5.30
C LEU A 175 -0.95 -1.25 6.35
N ILE A 176 -0.28 -0.09 6.24
CA ILE A 176 -0.52 1.07 7.11
C ILE A 176 -1.99 1.49 7.02
N ALA A 177 -2.50 1.64 5.81
CA ALA A 177 -3.87 2.11 5.57
C ALA A 177 -4.93 1.10 6.06
N ALA A 178 -4.73 -0.19 5.78
CA ALA A 178 -5.63 -1.24 6.22
C ALA A 178 -5.60 -1.41 7.76
N GLY A 179 -4.42 -1.25 8.39
CA GLY A 179 -4.26 -1.20 9.84
C GLY A 179 -5.01 -0.02 10.46
N ALA A 180 -4.78 1.20 9.95
CA ALA A 180 -5.45 2.42 10.39
C ALA A 180 -6.97 2.33 10.23
N GLY A 181 -7.46 1.79 9.10
CA GLY A 181 -8.88 1.57 8.87
C GLY A 181 -9.50 0.57 9.85
N THR A 182 -8.81 -0.55 10.09
CA THR A 182 -9.25 -1.56 11.07
C THR A 182 -9.32 -0.98 12.48
N ALA A 183 -8.32 -0.20 12.90
CA ALA A 183 -8.29 0.44 14.21
C ALA A 183 -9.40 1.49 14.37
N SER A 184 -9.66 2.27 13.33
CA SER A 184 -10.63 3.38 13.36
C SER A 184 -12.08 2.90 13.46
N GLY A 185 -12.44 1.78 12.83
CA GLY A 185 -13.79 1.22 12.90
C GLY A 185 -14.88 1.97 12.13
N ARG A 186 -14.56 3.15 11.58
CA ARG A 186 -15.49 4.03 10.87
C ARG A 186 -14.82 4.54 9.59
N PRO A 187 -15.44 4.40 8.41
CA PRO A 187 -14.83 4.80 7.14
C PRO A 187 -14.38 6.27 7.10
N VAL A 188 -15.21 7.19 7.59
CA VAL A 188 -14.89 8.63 7.60
C VAL A 188 -13.64 8.91 8.44
N VAL A 189 -13.55 8.32 9.63
CA VAL A 189 -12.37 8.46 10.51
C VAL A 189 -11.14 7.85 9.86
N ALA A 190 -11.28 6.69 9.20
CA ALA A 190 -10.17 6.05 8.50
C ALA A 190 -9.61 6.91 7.36
N ILE A 191 -10.49 7.52 6.55
CA ILE A 191 -10.09 8.45 5.48
C ILE A 191 -9.34 9.65 6.08
N LEU A 192 -9.89 10.24 7.16
CA LEU A 192 -9.25 11.39 7.82
C LEU A 192 -7.88 11.01 8.37
N VAL A 193 -7.75 9.90 9.09
CA VAL A 193 -6.48 9.45 9.67
C VAL A 193 -5.45 9.19 8.58
N VAL A 194 -5.80 8.47 7.53
CA VAL A 194 -4.87 8.14 6.44
C VAL A 194 -4.53 9.38 5.61
N GLY A 195 -5.51 10.20 5.26
CA GLY A 195 -5.28 11.45 4.51
C GLY A 195 -4.44 12.45 5.30
N VAL A 196 -4.70 12.61 6.60
CA VAL A 196 -3.90 13.46 7.47
C VAL A 196 -2.47 12.93 7.57
N LEU A 197 -2.30 11.64 7.85
CA LEU A 197 -0.98 11.03 8.01
C LEU A 197 -0.14 11.07 6.73
N LEU A 198 -0.74 10.80 5.57
CA LEU A 198 -0.02 10.71 4.30
C LEU A 198 0.22 12.07 3.64
N LEU A 199 -0.70 13.03 3.80
CA LEU A 199 -0.67 14.28 3.03
C LEU A 199 -0.53 15.51 3.92
N VAL A 200 -1.38 15.64 4.95
CA VAL A 200 -1.47 16.89 5.72
C VAL A 200 -0.28 17.06 6.65
N VAL A 201 0.11 16.02 7.38
CA VAL A 201 1.21 16.08 8.36
C VAL A 201 2.55 16.46 7.71
N PRO A 202 3.04 15.79 6.65
CA PRO A 202 4.29 16.19 6.02
C PRO A 202 4.25 17.62 5.51
N VAL A 203 3.19 18.01 4.81
CA VAL A 203 3.03 19.36 4.27
C VAL A 203 2.99 20.42 5.39
N ALA A 204 2.24 20.16 6.46
CA ALA A 204 2.16 21.06 7.60
C ALA A 204 3.52 21.26 8.27
N PHE A 205 4.29 20.18 8.49
CA PHE A 205 5.63 20.28 9.04
C PHE A 205 6.58 21.05 8.11
N SER A 206 6.55 20.80 6.81
CA SER A 206 7.36 21.55 5.84
C SER A 206 7.02 23.04 5.81
N ILE A 207 5.73 23.41 5.89
CA ILE A 207 5.30 24.83 5.92
C ILE A 207 5.76 25.52 7.22
N VAL A 208 5.55 24.86 8.37
CA VAL A 208 5.93 25.42 9.67
C VAL A 208 7.45 25.56 9.77
N ALA A 209 8.23 24.62 9.21
CA ALA A 209 9.69 24.66 9.20
C ALA A 209 10.25 25.96 8.60
N VAL A 210 9.59 26.56 7.62
CA VAL A 210 10.01 27.83 6.99
C VAL A 210 9.85 29.04 7.93
N SER A 211 8.96 28.94 8.92
CA SER A 211 8.57 30.06 9.78
C SER A 211 9.23 30.04 11.17
N VAL A 212 10.06 29.05 11.47
CA VAL A 212 10.65 28.82 12.80
C VAL A 212 12.17 28.99 12.77
N PRO A 213 12.83 29.15 13.94
CA PRO A 213 14.29 29.17 14.02
C PRO A 213 14.93 27.90 13.41
N SER A 214 16.13 28.03 12.85
CA SER A 214 16.81 26.96 12.09
C SER A 214 16.90 25.62 12.84
N TRP A 215 17.24 25.64 14.13
CA TRP A 215 17.33 24.42 14.94
C TRP A 215 16.00 23.67 15.05
N LEU A 216 14.86 24.38 15.01
CA LEU A 216 13.52 23.78 15.03
C LEU A 216 13.08 23.39 13.62
N ALA A 217 13.49 24.16 12.60
CA ALA A 217 13.25 23.84 11.21
C ALA A 217 13.83 22.46 10.84
N ASP A 218 15.07 22.18 11.25
CA ASP A 218 15.74 20.89 11.01
C ASP A 218 15.01 19.71 11.65
N VAL A 219 14.43 19.92 12.84
CA VAL A 219 13.62 18.90 13.52
C VAL A 219 12.31 18.66 12.76
N LEU A 220 11.63 19.74 12.33
CA LEU A 220 10.37 19.63 11.61
C LEU A 220 10.53 19.02 10.22
N THR A 221 11.61 19.33 9.49
CA THR A 221 11.93 18.70 8.21
C THR A 221 12.21 17.22 8.41
N THR A 222 13.02 16.86 9.41
CA THR A 222 13.29 15.45 9.75
C THR A 222 11.99 14.69 10.09
N LEU A 223 11.08 15.32 10.84
CA LEU A 223 9.78 14.74 11.17
C LEU A 223 8.88 14.61 9.92
N ALA A 224 8.90 15.57 9.01
CA ALA A 224 8.19 15.50 7.74
C ALA A 224 8.72 14.32 6.91
N ASP A 225 10.03 14.22 6.76
CA ASP A 225 10.70 13.16 5.98
C ASP A 225 10.52 11.77 6.59
N ALA A 226 10.26 11.69 7.90
CA ALA A 226 9.93 10.45 8.60
C ALA A 226 8.47 10.00 8.45
N THR A 227 7.60 10.78 7.79
CA THR A 227 6.21 10.38 7.53
C THR A 227 6.11 9.41 6.35
N PRO A 228 5.03 8.60 6.25
CA PRO A 228 5.02 7.51 5.29
C PRO A 228 5.12 7.93 3.81
N MET A 229 4.51 9.04 3.40
CA MET A 229 4.54 9.43 1.99
C MET A 229 5.93 9.92 1.54
N PRO A 230 6.61 10.84 2.25
CA PRO A 230 8.02 11.16 2.01
C PRO A 230 8.95 9.96 2.02
N LEU A 231 8.81 9.04 2.99
CA LEU A 231 9.59 7.79 3.01
C LEU A 231 9.34 6.95 1.75
N PHE A 232 8.09 6.84 1.32
CA PHE A 232 7.74 6.14 0.08
C PHE A 232 8.37 6.80 -1.14
N THR A 233 8.24 8.13 -1.29
CA THR A 233 8.84 8.86 -2.41
C THR A 233 10.35 8.77 -2.42
N ALA A 234 11.00 8.82 -1.25
CA ALA A 234 12.45 8.66 -1.14
C ALA A 234 12.91 7.24 -1.51
N ALA A 235 12.10 6.22 -1.17
CA ALA A 235 12.39 4.83 -1.53
C ALA A 235 12.33 4.60 -3.04
N VAL A 236 11.31 5.12 -3.73
CA VAL A 236 11.08 4.83 -5.15
C VAL A 236 11.86 5.73 -6.11
N ASN A 237 12.45 6.82 -5.62
CA ASN A 237 13.20 7.76 -6.44
C ASN A 237 14.46 7.11 -7.04
N ALA A 238 14.48 6.94 -8.36
CA ALA A 238 15.62 6.33 -9.06
C ALA A 238 16.93 7.10 -8.88
N THR A 239 16.87 8.43 -8.74
CA THR A 239 18.06 9.26 -8.53
C THR A 239 18.76 8.92 -7.23
N ASN A 240 18.02 8.57 -6.18
CA ASN A 240 18.60 8.13 -4.91
C ASN A 240 19.40 6.84 -5.09
N LEU A 241 18.88 5.91 -5.89
CA LEU A 241 19.54 4.63 -6.17
C LEU A 241 20.85 4.84 -6.94
N THR A 242 20.86 5.72 -7.94
CA THR A 242 22.04 5.95 -8.80
C THR A 242 23.10 6.82 -8.14
N VAL A 243 22.69 7.83 -7.35
CA VAL A 243 23.61 8.82 -6.75
C VAL A 243 24.09 8.39 -5.36
N SER A 244 23.17 7.92 -4.51
CA SER A 244 23.44 7.61 -3.10
C SER A 244 23.50 6.11 -2.81
N GLY A 245 23.22 5.28 -3.82
CA GLY A 245 23.27 3.81 -3.72
C GLY A 245 22.01 3.19 -3.09
N PRO A 246 21.99 1.85 -2.95
CA PRO A 246 20.80 1.12 -2.51
C PRO A 246 20.39 1.43 -1.07
N GLY A 247 21.34 1.85 -0.21
CA GLY A 247 21.06 2.21 1.18
C GLY A 247 20.06 3.37 1.30
N ALA A 248 20.11 4.34 0.38
CA ALA A 248 19.19 5.47 0.33
C ALA A 248 17.74 5.06 0.03
N CYS A 249 17.54 3.90 -0.62
CA CYS A 249 16.20 3.36 -0.92
C CYS A 249 15.72 2.36 0.15
N LEU A 250 16.65 1.60 0.75
CA LEU A 250 16.32 0.59 1.76
C LEU A 250 15.98 1.19 3.12
N LEU A 251 16.65 2.27 3.54
CA LEU A 251 16.39 2.90 4.83
C LEU A 251 14.95 3.47 4.93
N PRO A 252 14.42 4.17 3.92
CA PRO A 252 13.01 4.59 3.95
C PRO A 252 12.02 3.42 3.94
N LEU A 253 12.32 2.30 3.27
CA LEU A 253 11.52 1.08 3.35
C LEU A 253 11.46 0.50 4.77
N LEU A 254 12.57 0.54 5.51
CA LEU A 254 12.58 0.12 6.92
C LEU A 254 11.71 1.06 7.78
N GLY A 255 11.75 2.37 7.52
CA GLY A 255 10.85 3.34 8.15
C GLY A 255 9.37 3.04 7.87
N LEU A 256 9.03 2.73 6.61
CA LEU A 256 7.69 2.28 6.22
C LEU A 256 7.30 0.96 6.90
N ALA A 257 8.23 0.02 7.02
CA ALA A 257 8.01 -1.24 7.73
C ALA A 257 7.68 -0.98 9.20
N ALA A 258 8.38 -0.07 9.87
CA ALA A 258 8.09 0.34 11.24
C ALA A 258 6.69 0.96 11.36
N TRP A 259 6.32 1.89 10.47
CA TRP A 259 4.97 2.46 10.42
C TRP A 259 3.89 1.39 10.21
N SER A 260 4.13 0.43 9.32
CA SER A 260 3.20 -0.66 9.06
C SER A 260 3.03 -1.55 10.30
N ALA A 261 4.11 -1.85 11.02
CA ALA A 261 4.07 -2.63 12.25
C ALA A 261 3.26 -1.90 13.34
N VAL A 262 3.46 -0.59 13.49
CA VAL A 262 2.68 0.24 14.44
C VAL A 262 1.20 0.23 14.09
N ALA A 263 0.85 0.48 12.81
CA ALA A 263 -0.55 0.50 12.37
C ALA A 263 -1.25 -0.86 12.58
N LEU A 264 -0.56 -1.97 12.26
CA LEU A 264 -1.07 -3.33 12.47
C LEU A 264 -1.19 -3.66 13.96
N LEU A 265 -0.25 -3.22 14.81
CA LEU A 265 -0.33 -3.40 16.25
C LEU A 265 -1.54 -2.65 16.84
N LEU A 266 -1.75 -1.39 16.43
CA LEU A 266 -2.92 -0.60 16.83
C LEU A 266 -4.23 -1.27 16.39
N ALA A 267 -4.27 -1.83 15.18
CA ALA A 267 -5.42 -2.60 14.70
C ALA A 267 -5.70 -3.83 15.59
N VAL A 268 -4.66 -4.60 15.95
CA VAL A 268 -4.80 -5.77 16.83
C VAL A 268 -5.28 -5.36 18.23
N LEU A 269 -4.74 -4.28 18.79
CA LEU A 269 -5.16 -3.76 20.10
C LEU A 269 -6.60 -3.26 20.08
N ALA A 270 -7.01 -2.55 19.03
CA ALA A 270 -8.39 -2.10 18.85
C ALA A 270 -9.37 -3.28 18.78
N LEU A 271 -9.01 -4.35 18.08
CA LEU A 271 -9.81 -5.57 17.99
C LEU A 271 -9.90 -6.37 19.29
N ARG A 272 -8.88 -6.28 20.17
CA ARG A 272 -8.92 -6.95 21.48
C ARG A 272 -9.81 -6.25 22.50
N ARG A 273 -10.10 -4.96 22.29
CA ARG A 273 -10.93 -4.15 23.19
C ARG A 273 -12.44 -4.24 22.87
N ARG A 274 -12.79 -4.83 21.73
CA ARG A 274 -14.17 -5.10 21.31
C ARG A 274 -14.52 -6.54 21.64
#